data_AF-A0A8T5R6B5-F1
#
_entry.id   AF-A0A8T5R6B5-F1
#
_cell.length_a   1.000
_cell.length_b   1.000
_cell.length_c   1.000
_cell.angle_alpha   90.00
_cell.angle_beta   90.00
_cell.angle_gamma   90.00
#
_symmetry.space_group_name_H-M   'P 1'
#
loop_
_entity.id
_entity.type
_entity.pdbx_description
1 polymer ?
#
loop_
_entity_poly.entity_id
_entity_poly.type
_entity_poly.pdbx_seq_one_letter_code
_entity_poly.pdbx_strand_id
1 'polypeptide(L)'
;MSDEYEKDEEEEYKPRGPPPTLPPSMPPPPNSLEPPVFKPEPIIPSGPSQAEYNTAISQVQQKENVIGQLQNQMSEVNAQCANLNSQLLVKDNQIVQLNSQINGFQTTIDGFQNQITQINNEKAQLLAQLPQLQNQLQQVQQENMNLQQQIGPLQAQVSKLQEEVSYKEKRIQELKEPKAVMPSSLAQGITSQSPTFGSSPIIPSTSTPSTATPNIDAGFGSGRRICPNCGATGFAIKEVEDKSKILSYIPKPQYAKKSVCTKCGFEF
;
A
#
# COMPACT_ATOMS: atom_id res chain seq x y z
N MET A 1 -18.38 60.77 22.56
CA MET A 1 -19.20 59.98 23.48
C MET A 1 -18.26 59.07 24.25
N SER A 2 -17.86 59.29 25.50
CA SER A 2 -18.15 60.27 26.56
C SER A 2 -17.13 59.92 27.65
N ASP A 3 -16.20 60.79 28.03
CA ASP A 3 -16.30 61.94 28.94
C ASP A 3 -15.51 61.60 30.23
N GLU A 4 -14.30 62.18 30.29
CA GLU A 4 -13.54 62.48 31.50
C GLU A 4 -14.38 63.35 32.44
N TYR A 5 -14.24 63.14 33.76
CA TYR A 5 -14.65 64.12 34.75
C TYR A 5 -13.57 64.29 35.82
N GLU A 6 -12.89 65.42 35.73
CA GLU A 6 -12.20 66.14 36.80
C GLU A 6 -13.18 66.51 37.93
N LYS A 7 -12.68 66.58 39.17
CA LYS A 7 -13.34 67.34 40.23
C LYS A 7 -12.36 67.86 41.30
N ASP A 8 -11.97 69.11 41.07
CA ASP A 8 -11.97 70.27 41.96
C ASP A 8 -11.20 70.26 43.30
N GLU A 9 -10.16 71.11 43.29
CA GLU A 9 -9.53 71.78 44.42
C GLU A 9 -10.47 72.84 45.02
N GLU A 10 -10.63 72.88 46.35
CA GLU A 10 -11.09 74.09 47.05
C GLU A 10 -10.13 74.41 48.20
N GLU A 11 -9.39 75.50 48.00
CA GLU A 11 -8.60 76.21 49.01
C GLU A 11 -9.53 76.99 49.96
N GLU A 12 -9.34 76.85 51.28
CA GLU A 12 -9.94 77.75 52.27
C GLU A 12 -8.87 78.45 53.12
N TYR A 13 -8.96 79.77 53.20
CA TYR A 13 -7.92 80.72 53.63
C TYR A 13 -8.23 81.36 55.00
N LYS A 14 -7.39 81.06 56.02
CA LYS A 14 -6.83 81.92 57.12
C LYS A 14 -7.76 82.64 58.13
N PRO A 15 -7.32 82.89 59.40
CA PRO A 15 -6.25 83.87 59.69
C PRO A 15 -5.29 83.61 60.87
N ARG A 16 -4.22 84.42 60.92
CA ARG A 16 -3.14 84.51 61.92
C ARG A 16 -3.60 85.07 63.27
N GLY A 17 -3.07 84.52 64.37
CA GLY A 17 -3.03 85.12 65.71
C GLY A 17 -1.58 85.35 66.20
N PRO A 18 -1.33 86.27 67.16
CA PRO A 18 -0.05 87.00 67.35
C PRO A 18 0.98 86.33 68.31
N PRO A 19 2.26 86.78 68.34
CA PRO A 19 3.30 86.30 69.29
C PRO A 19 3.45 87.27 70.50
N PRO A 20 4.46 87.14 71.38
CA PRO A 20 4.98 86.02 72.20
C PRO A 20 4.88 86.35 73.73
N THR A 21 5.38 85.50 74.65
CA THR A 21 6.13 85.90 75.90
C THR A 21 6.51 84.69 76.78
N LEU A 22 7.77 84.66 77.24
CA LEU A 22 8.34 83.85 78.33
C LEU A 22 8.61 84.79 79.53
N PRO A 23 8.97 84.30 80.73
CA PRO A 23 8.34 83.34 81.65
C PRO A 23 8.05 84.04 83.02
N PRO A 24 7.66 83.32 84.09
CA PRO A 24 8.17 83.71 85.39
C PRO A 24 8.71 82.58 86.28
N SER A 25 9.52 83.05 87.22
CA SER A 25 10.43 82.40 88.15
C SER A 25 9.76 81.57 89.25
N MET A 26 10.51 80.56 89.72
CA MET A 26 10.22 79.68 90.87
C MET A 26 9.87 80.45 92.16
N PRO A 27 9.01 79.88 93.03
CA PRO A 27 9.10 80.04 94.48
C PRO A 27 9.94 78.90 95.12
N PRO A 28 10.71 79.17 96.20
CA PRO A 28 11.50 78.18 96.93
C PRO A 28 10.62 77.33 97.88
N PRO A 29 11.11 76.17 98.38
CA PRO A 29 10.27 75.11 98.95
C PRO A 29 9.92 75.36 100.42
N PRO A 30 8.79 74.84 100.92
CA PRO A 30 8.63 74.60 102.35
C PRO A 30 9.31 73.27 102.70
N ASN A 31 10.45 73.43 103.35
CA ASN A 31 11.16 72.42 104.10
C ASN A 31 10.24 71.89 105.21
N SER A 32 9.81 70.63 105.12
CA SER A 32 9.34 69.85 106.27
C SER A 32 9.98 68.47 106.19
N LEU A 33 11.15 68.39 106.83
CA LEU A 33 11.85 67.16 107.15
C LEU A 33 11.02 66.37 108.15
N GLU A 34 10.29 65.36 107.67
CA GLU A 34 9.90 64.21 108.49
C GLU A 34 11.01 63.13 108.39
N PRO A 35 11.38 62.47 109.49
CA PRO A 35 12.45 61.48 109.53
C PRO A 35 12.11 60.23 108.68
N PRO A 36 13.11 59.57 108.06
CA PRO A 36 12.85 58.55 107.07
C PRO A 36 12.36 57.26 107.75
N VAL A 37 11.11 56.90 107.50
CA VAL A 37 10.65 55.53 107.72
C VAL A 37 11.07 54.73 106.50
N PHE A 38 12.14 53.94 106.64
CA PHE A 38 12.55 52.94 105.65
C PHE A 38 11.43 51.91 105.50
N LYS A 39 10.56 52.09 104.50
CA LYS A 39 9.76 51.00 103.94
C LYS A 39 10.68 50.20 103.02
N PRO A 40 10.73 48.86 103.10
CA PRO A 40 11.36 48.05 102.06
C PRO A 40 10.73 48.44 100.72
N GLU A 41 11.56 48.85 99.76
CA GLU A 41 11.09 49.06 98.38
C GLU A 41 10.36 47.81 97.90
N PRO A 42 9.24 47.93 97.16
CA PRO A 42 8.66 46.79 96.49
C PRO A 42 9.75 46.27 95.54
N ILE A 43 10.14 45.01 95.73
CA ILE A 43 11.02 44.30 94.81
C ILE A 43 10.27 44.24 93.48
N ILE A 44 10.52 45.20 92.60
CA ILE A 44 10.07 45.17 91.22
C ILE A 44 10.64 43.87 90.65
N PRO A 45 9.84 42.97 90.08
CA PRO A 45 10.39 41.79 89.41
C PRO A 45 11.36 42.32 88.37
N SER A 46 12.65 42.03 88.52
CA SER A 46 13.67 42.50 87.59
C SER A 46 13.25 42.04 86.20
N GLY A 47 12.90 42.99 85.33
CA GLY A 47 12.63 42.68 83.94
C GLY A 47 13.83 41.97 83.31
N PRO A 48 13.63 41.24 82.19
CA PRO A 48 14.71 40.51 81.56
C PRO A 48 15.92 41.42 81.32
N SER A 49 17.11 40.91 81.59
CA SER A 49 18.34 41.69 81.48
C SER A 49 18.59 42.11 80.03
N GLN A 50 19.30 43.21 79.80
CA GLN A 50 19.69 43.67 78.45
C GLN A 50 20.37 42.56 77.63
N ALA A 51 21.09 41.65 78.29
CA ALA A 51 21.75 40.50 77.67
C ALA A 51 20.74 39.45 77.16
N GLU A 52 19.67 39.21 77.90
CA GLU A 52 18.58 38.30 77.49
C GLU A 52 17.82 38.86 76.29
N TYR A 53 17.58 40.18 76.26
CA TYR A 53 16.97 40.86 75.12
C TYR A 53 17.83 40.75 73.85
N ASN A 54 19.13 41.03 73.95
CA ASN A 54 20.06 40.90 72.81
C ASN A 54 20.16 39.45 72.31
N THR A 55 20.12 38.47 73.21
CA THR A 55 20.09 37.05 72.86
C THR A 55 18.81 36.68 72.12
N ALA A 56 17.65 37.17 72.59
CA ALA A 56 16.38 36.95 71.91
C ALA A 56 16.35 37.56 70.50
N ILE A 57 16.91 38.76 70.30
CA ILE A 57 17.04 39.37 68.97
C ILE A 57 17.88 38.50 68.04
N SER A 58 19.04 38.01 68.51
CA SER A 58 19.90 37.13 67.70
C SER A 58 19.18 35.83 67.30
N GLN A 59 18.42 35.23 68.21
CA GLN A 59 17.61 34.06 67.92
C GLN A 59 16.50 34.35 66.90
N VAL A 60 15.85 35.52 66.97
CA VAL A 60 14.84 35.95 66.00
C VAL A 60 15.48 36.09 64.61
N GLN A 61 16.61 36.79 64.51
CA GLN A 61 17.35 36.94 63.25
C GLN A 61 17.77 35.59 62.66
N GLN A 62 18.22 34.65 63.50
CA GLN A 62 18.57 33.30 63.05
C GLN A 62 17.33 32.57 62.51
N LYS A 63 16.19 32.65 63.20
CA LYS A 63 14.93 32.04 62.74
C LYS A 63 14.44 32.67 61.45
N GLU A 64 14.54 33.99 61.28
CA GLU A 64 14.19 34.69 60.03
C GLU A 64 15.04 34.21 58.85
N ASN A 65 16.35 34.04 59.06
CA ASN A 65 17.23 33.47 58.04
C ASN A 65 16.82 32.04 57.65
N VAL A 66 16.51 31.19 58.64
CA VAL A 66 16.04 29.82 58.39
C VAL A 66 14.69 29.81 57.65
N ILE A 67 13.76 30.70 58.02
CA ILE A 67 12.48 30.85 57.32
C ILE A 67 12.71 31.25 55.86
N GLY A 68 13.60 32.20 55.58
CA GLY A 68 13.96 32.58 54.22
C GLY A 68 14.56 31.43 53.41
N GLN A 69 15.43 30.62 54.03
CA GLN A 69 15.99 29.42 53.39
C GLN A 69 14.91 28.38 53.08
N LEU A 70 14.02 28.09 54.02
CA LEU A 70 12.92 27.15 53.84
C LEU A 70 11.93 27.63 52.77
N GLN A 71 11.65 28.93 52.70
CA GLN A 71 10.81 29.53 51.65
C GLN A 71 11.44 29.34 50.27
N ASN A 72 12.75 29.54 50.13
CA ASN A 72 13.47 29.30 48.87
C ASN A 72 13.43 27.83 48.48
N GLN A 73 13.67 26.91 49.41
CA GLN A 73 13.55 25.46 49.15
C GLN A 73 12.13 25.07 48.74
N MET A 74 11.11 25.61 49.39
CA MET A 74 9.71 25.37 49.05
C MET A 74 9.38 25.86 47.63
N SER A 75 9.90 27.03 47.25
CA SER A 75 9.77 27.56 45.88
C SER A 75 10.41 26.65 44.84
N GLU A 76 11.62 26.16 45.12
CA GLU A 76 12.35 25.24 44.23
C GLU A 76 11.62 23.90 44.06
N VAL A 77 11.17 23.30 45.16
CA VAL A 77 10.39 22.05 45.12
C VAL A 77 9.08 22.24 44.36
N ASN A 78 8.38 23.36 44.56
CA ASN A 78 7.16 23.66 43.80
C ASN A 78 7.43 23.79 42.30
N ALA A 79 8.54 24.41 41.90
CA ALA A 79 8.94 24.50 40.50
C ALA A 79 9.26 23.11 39.91
N GLN A 80 9.96 22.26 40.67
CA GLN A 80 10.24 20.88 40.26
C GLN A 80 8.96 20.05 40.12
N CYS A 81 8.02 20.16 41.07
CA CYS A 81 6.71 19.51 41.00
C CYS A 81 5.92 19.94 39.76
N ALA A 82 5.88 21.23 39.45
CA ALA A 82 5.20 21.75 38.27
C ALA A 82 5.84 21.22 36.96
N ASN A 83 7.17 21.14 36.93
CA ASN A 83 7.90 20.59 35.80
C ASN A 83 7.62 19.09 35.60
N LEU A 84 7.71 18.29 36.67
CA LEU A 84 7.40 16.85 36.63
C LEU A 84 5.95 16.60 36.21
N ASN A 85 5.00 17.39 36.71
CA ASN A 85 3.60 17.28 36.33
C ASN A 85 3.38 17.55 34.83
N SER A 86 4.10 18.54 34.28
CA SER A 86 4.07 18.83 32.84
C SER A 86 4.66 17.68 32.02
N GLN A 87 5.76 17.08 32.49
CA GLN A 87 6.36 15.90 31.83
C GLN A 87 5.43 14.69 31.86
N LEU A 88 4.78 14.42 32.99
CA LEU A 88 3.79 13.34 33.12
C LEU A 88 2.66 13.52 32.11
N LEU A 89 2.10 14.73 32.01
CA LEU A 89 1.03 15.02 31.06
C LEU A 89 1.46 14.78 29.60
N VAL A 90 2.70 15.14 29.24
CA VAL A 90 3.24 14.84 27.90
C VAL A 90 3.36 13.33 27.69
N LYS A 91 3.84 12.58 28.69
CA LYS A 91 3.97 11.12 28.62
C LYS A 91 2.62 10.42 28.52
N ASP A 92 1.62 10.87 29.27
CA ASP A 92 0.25 10.35 29.19
C ASP A 92 -0.34 10.54 27.79
N ASN A 93 -0.14 11.72 27.18
CA ASN A 93 -0.55 11.95 25.80
C ASN A 93 0.18 11.04 24.81
N GLN A 94 1.49 10.80 24.99
CA GLN A 94 2.25 9.86 24.17
C GLN A 94 1.70 8.43 24.29
N ILE A 95 1.36 7.99 25.50
CA ILE A 95 0.75 6.68 25.74
C ILE A 95 -0.58 6.54 25.02
N VAL A 96 -1.45 7.55 25.10
CA VAL A 96 -2.74 7.56 24.38
C VAL A 96 -2.54 7.47 22.86
N GLN A 97 -1.59 8.22 22.31
CA GLN A 97 -1.29 8.17 20.88
C GLN A 97 -0.75 6.80 20.44
N LEU A 98 0.18 6.22 21.20
CA LEU A 98 0.73 4.90 20.91
C LEU A 98 -0.35 3.81 21.00
N ASN A 99 -1.24 3.87 21.99
CA ASN A 99 -2.37 2.94 22.09
C ASN A 99 -3.32 3.06 20.88
N SER A 100 -3.58 4.27 20.39
CA SER A 100 -4.36 4.47 19.17
C SER A 100 -3.68 3.85 17.94
N GLN A 101 -2.36 4.01 17.80
CA GLN A 101 -1.59 3.37 16.72
C GLN A 101 -1.63 1.84 16.81
N ILE A 102 -1.48 1.27 18.02
CA ILE A 102 -1.58 -0.18 18.25
C ILE A 102 -2.94 -0.70 17.80
N ASN A 103 -4.04 -0.02 18.17
CA ASN A 103 -5.38 -0.40 17.74
C ASN A 103 -5.56 -0.32 16.21
N GLY A 104 -4.97 0.70 15.57
CA GLY A 104 -4.96 0.83 14.12
C GLY A 104 -4.19 -0.31 13.43
N PHE A 105 -3.03 -0.69 13.96
CA PHE A 105 -2.27 -1.83 13.45
C PHE A 105 -2.99 -3.15 13.67
N GLN A 106 -3.64 -3.36 14.82
CA GLN A 106 -4.43 -4.56 15.07
C GLN A 106 -5.57 -4.71 14.06
N THR A 107 -6.30 -3.62 13.79
CA THR A 107 -7.37 -3.61 12.77
C THR A 107 -6.84 -3.96 11.38
N THR A 108 -5.65 -3.47 11.04
CA THR A 108 -4.99 -3.76 9.76
C THR A 108 -4.57 -5.23 9.66
N ILE A 109 -4.02 -5.79 10.74
CA ILE A 109 -3.65 -7.21 10.84
C ILE A 109 -4.89 -8.10 10.64
N ASP A 110 -5.99 -7.79 11.32
CA ASP A 110 -7.23 -8.55 11.19
C ASP A 110 -7.77 -8.48 9.75
N GLY A 111 -7.66 -7.32 9.10
CA GLY A 111 -7.97 -7.13 7.68
C GLY A 111 -7.15 -8.03 6.75
N PHE A 112 -5.83 -8.07 6.93
CA PHE A 112 -4.96 -8.95 6.15
C PHE A 112 -5.23 -10.44 6.42
N GLN A 113 -5.52 -10.82 7.67
CA GLN A 113 -5.84 -12.20 8.02
C GLN A 113 -7.11 -12.69 7.31
N ASN A 114 -8.12 -11.83 7.19
CA ASN A 114 -9.34 -12.11 6.43
C ASN A 114 -9.06 -12.27 4.93
N GLN A 115 -8.24 -11.39 4.34
CA GLN A 115 -7.84 -11.49 2.93
C GLN A 115 -7.08 -12.78 2.63
N ILE A 116 -6.14 -13.17 3.50
CA ILE A 116 -5.40 -14.44 3.39
C ILE A 116 -6.37 -15.62 3.40
N THR A 117 -7.35 -15.59 4.31
CA THR A 117 -8.37 -16.65 4.40
C THR A 117 -9.21 -16.74 3.12
N GLN A 118 -9.65 -15.61 2.58
CA GLN A 118 -10.41 -15.55 1.33
C GLN A 118 -9.60 -16.13 0.15
N ILE A 119 -8.35 -15.66 -0.03
CA ILE A 119 -7.47 -16.12 -1.11
C ILE A 119 -7.20 -17.63 -0.99
N ASN A 120 -7.00 -18.13 0.22
CA ASN A 120 -6.80 -19.58 0.43
C ASN A 120 -8.05 -20.39 0.06
N ASN A 121 -9.25 -19.89 0.37
CA ASN A 121 -10.50 -20.53 -0.02
C ASN A 121 -10.68 -20.53 -1.54
N GLU A 122 -10.44 -19.40 -2.21
CA GLU A 122 -10.50 -19.29 -3.68
C GLU A 122 -9.49 -20.23 -4.34
N LYS A 123 -8.25 -20.28 -3.82
CA LYS A 123 -7.23 -21.23 -4.27
C LYS A 123 -7.68 -22.67 -4.13
N ALA A 124 -8.27 -23.05 -2.99
CA ALA A 124 -8.76 -24.40 -2.75
C ALA A 124 -9.89 -24.76 -3.74
N GLN A 125 -10.81 -23.83 -4.02
CA GLN A 125 -11.88 -24.02 -4.99
C GLN A 125 -11.33 -24.22 -6.41
N LEU A 126 -10.37 -23.40 -6.84
CA LEU A 126 -9.74 -23.53 -8.16
C LEU A 126 -8.98 -24.86 -8.29
N LEU A 127 -8.25 -25.26 -7.26
CA LEU A 127 -7.56 -26.55 -7.22
C LEU A 127 -8.54 -27.73 -7.30
N ALA A 128 -9.72 -27.61 -6.68
CA ALA A 128 -10.76 -28.63 -6.77
C ALA A 128 -11.43 -28.70 -8.16
N GLN A 129 -11.44 -27.61 -8.93
CA GLN A 129 -11.99 -27.59 -10.29
C GLN A 129 -11.04 -28.19 -11.34
N LEU A 130 -9.73 -28.14 -11.12
CA LEU A 130 -8.73 -28.64 -12.08
C LEU A 130 -8.95 -30.10 -12.51
N PRO A 131 -9.16 -31.08 -11.60
CA PRO A 131 -9.40 -32.46 -12.01
C PRO A 131 -10.66 -32.64 -12.85
N GLN A 132 -11.73 -31.90 -12.53
CA GLN A 132 -12.99 -31.95 -13.28
C GLN A 132 -12.78 -31.47 -14.71
N LEU A 133 -12.10 -30.33 -14.87
CA LEU A 133 -11.82 -29.76 -16.18
C LEU A 133 -10.87 -30.65 -17.00
N GLN A 134 -9.89 -31.27 -16.34
CA GLN A 134 -8.97 -32.22 -16.97
C GLN A 134 -9.71 -33.49 -17.45
N ASN A 135 -10.66 -33.99 -16.67
CA ASN A 135 -11.49 -35.14 -17.07
C ASN A 135 -12.40 -34.80 -18.26
N GLN A 136 -13.06 -33.63 -18.23
CA GLN A 136 -13.86 -33.14 -19.36
C GLN A 136 -13.02 -33.02 -20.64
N LEU A 137 -11.79 -32.48 -20.54
CA LEU A 137 -10.88 -32.38 -21.67
C LEU A 137 -10.54 -33.76 -22.25
N GLN A 138 -10.23 -34.73 -21.39
CA GLN A 138 -9.95 -36.10 -21.81
C GLN A 138 -11.16 -36.75 -22.49
N GLN A 139 -12.37 -36.54 -21.97
CA GLN A 139 -13.60 -37.07 -22.55
C GLN A 139 -13.85 -36.50 -23.94
N VAL A 140 -13.76 -35.18 -24.10
CA VAL A 140 -13.94 -34.52 -25.40
C VAL A 140 -12.87 -34.94 -26.41
N GLN A 141 -11.62 -35.11 -25.97
CA GLN A 141 -10.56 -35.64 -26.84
C GLN A 141 -10.87 -37.06 -27.33
N GLN A 142 -11.37 -37.93 -26.44
CA GLN A 142 -11.76 -39.29 -26.80
C GLN A 142 -12.93 -39.33 -27.78
N GLU A 143 -13.94 -38.48 -27.56
CA GLU A 143 -15.07 -38.34 -28.47
C GLU A 143 -14.63 -37.85 -29.86
N ASN A 144 -13.73 -36.85 -29.91
CA ASN A 144 -13.19 -36.35 -31.16
C ASN A 144 -12.42 -37.43 -31.92
N MET A 145 -11.58 -38.21 -31.24
CA MET A 145 -10.88 -39.35 -31.86
C MET A 145 -11.86 -40.40 -32.41
N ASN A 146 -12.94 -40.69 -31.68
CA ASN A 146 -13.97 -41.63 -32.14
C ASN A 146 -14.67 -41.09 -33.41
N LEU A 147 -15.11 -39.84 -33.39
CA LEU A 147 -15.72 -39.20 -34.56
C LEU A 147 -14.76 -39.18 -35.76
N GLN A 148 -13.48 -38.86 -35.56
CA GLN A 148 -12.48 -38.92 -36.63
C GLN A 148 -12.34 -40.32 -37.23
N GLN A 149 -12.36 -41.37 -36.39
CA GLN A 149 -12.32 -42.77 -36.86
C GLN A 149 -13.56 -43.15 -37.68
N GLN A 150 -14.73 -42.57 -37.40
CA GLN A 150 -15.96 -42.83 -38.15
C GLN A 150 -16.01 -42.15 -39.53
N ILE A 151 -15.27 -41.06 -39.73
CA ILE A 151 -15.28 -40.30 -41.02
C ILE A 151 -14.85 -41.19 -42.19
N GLY A 152 -13.76 -41.96 -42.05
CA GLY A 152 -13.22 -42.78 -43.14
C GLY A 152 -14.20 -43.86 -43.63
N PRO A 153 -14.76 -44.71 -42.75
CA PRO A 153 -15.78 -45.69 -43.11
C PRO A 153 -17.03 -45.08 -43.74
N LEU A 154 -17.51 -43.95 -43.21
CA LEU A 154 -18.66 -43.24 -43.77
C LEU A 154 -18.35 -42.69 -45.16
N GLN A 155 -17.17 -42.09 -45.37
CA GLN A 155 -16.73 -41.67 -46.71
C GLN A 155 -16.67 -42.83 -47.70
N ALA A 156 -16.12 -43.97 -47.29
CA ALA A 156 -16.09 -45.18 -48.12
C ALA A 156 -17.49 -45.70 -48.46
N GLN A 157 -18.41 -45.66 -47.50
CA GLN A 157 -19.82 -46.04 -47.73
C GLN A 157 -20.50 -45.10 -48.72
N VAL A 158 -20.27 -43.78 -48.61
CA VAL A 158 -20.77 -42.78 -49.55
C VAL A 158 -20.23 -43.05 -50.96
N SER A 159 -18.93 -43.28 -51.12
CA SER A 159 -18.33 -43.60 -52.43
C SER A 159 -18.95 -44.86 -53.04
N LYS A 160 -19.12 -45.93 -52.26
CA LYS A 160 -19.74 -47.17 -52.73
C LYS A 160 -21.19 -46.98 -53.19
N LEU A 161 -21.98 -46.26 -52.40
CA LEU A 161 -23.37 -45.95 -52.78
C LEU A 161 -23.43 -45.11 -54.05
N GLN A 162 -22.50 -44.17 -54.22
CA GLN A 162 -22.43 -43.32 -55.40
C GLN A 162 -22.06 -44.12 -56.66
N GLU A 163 -21.15 -45.09 -56.56
CA GLU A 163 -20.87 -46.05 -57.64
C GLU A 163 -22.11 -46.90 -57.98
N GLU A 164 -22.82 -47.41 -56.97
CA GLU A 164 -24.03 -48.20 -57.18
C GLU A 164 -25.15 -47.40 -57.86
N VAL A 165 -25.33 -46.14 -57.47
CA VAL A 165 -26.27 -45.21 -58.13
C VAL A 165 -25.88 -45.01 -59.59
N SER A 166 -24.62 -44.71 -59.88
CA SER A 166 -24.14 -44.53 -61.26
C SER A 166 -24.35 -45.78 -62.12
N TYR A 167 -24.10 -46.97 -61.56
CA TYR A 167 -24.37 -48.24 -62.23
C TYR A 167 -25.87 -48.43 -62.54
N LYS A 168 -26.74 -48.18 -61.56
CA LYS A 168 -28.19 -48.28 -61.76
C LYS A 168 -28.71 -47.26 -62.78
N GLU A 169 -28.17 -46.06 -62.81
CA GLU A 169 -28.51 -45.03 -63.81
C GLU A 169 -28.14 -45.48 -65.22
N LYS A 170 -26.94 -46.02 -65.44
CA LYS A 170 -26.54 -46.62 -66.73
C LYS A 170 -27.49 -47.74 -67.14
N ARG A 171 -27.84 -48.63 -66.21
CA ARG A 171 -28.77 -49.73 -66.46
C ARG A 171 -30.17 -49.23 -66.86
N ILE A 172 -30.65 -48.16 -66.22
CA ILE A 172 -31.92 -47.53 -66.58
C ILE A 172 -31.85 -46.92 -67.98
N GLN A 173 -30.73 -46.28 -68.35
CA GLN A 173 -30.54 -45.75 -69.70
C GLN A 173 -30.54 -46.87 -70.75
N GLU A 174 -29.79 -47.95 -70.54
CA GLU A 174 -29.79 -49.15 -71.41
C GLU A 174 -31.19 -49.73 -71.61
N LEU A 175 -32.00 -49.80 -70.55
CA LEU A 175 -33.36 -50.35 -70.61
C LEU A 175 -34.37 -49.39 -71.25
N LYS A 176 -34.11 -48.08 -71.23
CA LYS A 176 -34.96 -47.06 -71.89
C LYS A 176 -34.65 -46.93 -73.38
N GLU A 177 -33.46 -47.33 -73.81
CA GLU A 177 -33.10 -47.35 -75.22
C GLU A 177 -33.91 -48.47 -75.93
N PRO A 178 -34.66 -48.17 -77.00
CA PRO A 178 -35.48 -49.17 -77.66
C PRO A 178 -34.58 -50.27 -78.24
N LYS A 179 -34.82 -51.51 -77.82
CA LYS A 179 -34.11 -52.70 -78.27
C LYS A 179 -34.28 -52.85 -79.78
N ALA A 180 -33.33 -52.32 -80.55
CA ALA A 180 -33.29 -52.47 -82.00
C ALA A 180 -33.15 -53.97 -82.32
N VAL A 181 -34.24 -54.57 -82.78
CA VAL A 181 -34.21 -55.90 -83.40
C VAL A 181 -33.51 -55.72 -84.75
N MET A 182 -32.27 -56.20 -84.85
CA MET A 182 -31.58 -56.30 -86.13
C MET A 182 -32.32 -57.26 -87.07
N PRO A 183 -32.14 -57.12 -88.39
CA PRO A 183 -31.41 -58.22 -89.01
C PRO A 183 -30.29 -57.80 -89.97
N SER A 184 -29.36 -58.74 -90.03
CA SER A 184 -28.61 -59.20 -91.21
C SER A 184 -27.21 -58.64 -91.44
N SER A 185 -26.27 -59.55 -91.16
CA SER A 185 -24.96 -59.77 -91.76
C SER A 185 -24.94 -59.49 -93.27
N LEU A 186 -23.86 -58.86 -93.77
CA LEU A 186 -23.03 -59.25 -94.95
C LEU A 186 -22.29 -58.04 -95.58
N ALA A 187 -20.96 -57.95 -95.40
CA ALA A 187 -19.93 -57.35 -96.32
C ALA A 187 -18.61 -57.16 -95.54
N GLN A 188 -17.63 -58.08 -95.63
CA GLN A 188 -16.43 -58.01 -96.52
C GLN A 188 -15.67 -56.66 -96.36
N GLY A 189 -14.41 -56.55 -95.90
CA GLY A 189 -13.25 -57.43 -95.95
C GLY A 189 -12.26 -56.90 -97.01
N ILE A 190 -11.20 -56.17 -96.62
CA ILE A 190 -9.95 -55.96 -97.41
C ILE A 190 -8.79 -55.33 -96.58
N THR A 191 -7.76 -56.16 -96.31
CA THR A 191 -6.31 -55.98 -96.51
C THR A 191 -5.55 -54.67 -96.15
N SER A 192 -4.73 -54.79 -95.09
CA SER A 192 -3.25 -54.71 -94.98
C SER A 192 -2.40 -53.44 -95.25
N GLN A 193 -1.45 -53.24 -94.31
CA GLN A 193 -0.02 -52.83 -94.39
C GLN A 193 0.42 -51.51 -93.71
N SER A 194 1.34 -51.65 -92.73
CA SER A 194 2.31 -50.68 -92.17
C SER A 194 3.58 -50.61 -93.07
N PRO A 195 4.68 -49.81 -92.83
CA PRO A 195 5.16 -49.10 -91.61
C PRO A 195 5.65 -47.64 -91.91
N THR A 196 6.22 -46.78 -91.03
CA THR A 196 7.59 -46.85 -90.47
C THR A 196 7.97 -45.58 -89.65
N PHE A 197 8.86 -45.79 -88.65
CA PHE A 197 9.91 -44.94 -88.04
C PHE A 197 9.65 -43.58 -87.34
N GLY A 198 10.19 -43.46 -86.11
CA GLY A 198 10.54 -42.20 -85.45
C GLY A 198 10.97 -42.39 -83.99
N SER A 199 12.27 -42.23 -83.71
CA SER A 199 13.03 -42.63 -82.52
C SER A 199 12.87 -41.78 -81.24
N SER A 200 13.19 -42.41 -80.09
CA SER A 200 13.40 -41.93 -78.70
C SER A 200 14.48 -40.82 -78.52
N PRO A 201 14.91 -40.38 -77.30
CA PRO A 201 14.53 -40.70 -75.89
C PRO A 201 14.33 -39.44 -74.98
N ILE A 202 14.00 -39.51 -73.68
CA ILE A 202 14.93 -39.52 -72.52
C ILE A 202 14.09 -39.48 -71.22
N ILE A 203 14.50 -40.27 -70.21
CA ILE A 203 14.13 -40.15 -68.78
C ILE A 203 15.31 -39.42 -68.09
N PRO A 204 15.12 -38.67 -66.98
CA PRO A 204 15.40 -39.32 -65.70
C PRO A 204 14.48 -38.91 -64.54
N SER A 205 14.65 -39.69 -63.49
CA SER A 205 13.91 -39.82 -62.25
C SER A 205 14.19 -38.74 -61.19
N THR A 206 13.45 -38.88 -60.08
CA THR A 206 13.83 -38.67 -58.67
C THR A 206 13.69 -37.31 -57.95
N SER A 207 13.01 -37.44 -56.79
CA SER A 207 13.33 -36.94 -55.44
C SER A 207 12.91 -35.54 -54.97
N THR A 208 11.95 -35.58 -54.04
CA THR A 208 11.90 -34.92 -52.71
C THR A 208 11.72 -33.39 -52.56
N PRO A 209 11.02 -32.96 -51.48
CA PRO A 209 10.56 -31.59 -51.29
C PRO A 209 11.67 -30.74 -50.66
N SER A 210 11.85 -29.51 -51.16
CA SER A 210 12.70 -28.51 -50.52
C SER A 210 11.84 -27.36 -50.01
N THR A 211 11.89 -27.22 -48.69
CA THR A 211 11.35 -26.17 -47.85
C THR A 211 11.84 -24.80 -48.32
N ALA A 212 10.91 -23.91 -48.66
CA ALA A 212 11.21 -22.50 -48.88
C ALA A 212 11.35 -21.78 -47.53
N THR A 213 12.58 -21.56 -47.10
CA THR A 213 12.94 -20.52 -46.12
C THR A 213 13.02 -19.16 -46.83
N PRO A 214 12.34 -18.10 -46.35
CA PRO A 214 12.61 -16.74 -46.79
C PRO A 214 13.90 -16.22 -46.18
N ASN A 215 14.79 -15.75 -47.05
CA ASN A 215 16.01 -15.02 -46.71
C ASN A 215 15.63 -13.64 -46.14
N ILE A 216 16.12 -13.31 -44.94
CA ILE A 216 15.93 -12.00 -44.30
C ILE A 216 17.06 -11.09 -44.77
N ASP A 217 16.66 -10.07 -45.51
CA ASP A 217 17.47 -8.91 -45.90
C ASP A 217 17.82 -8.05 -44.68
N ALA A 218 19.05 -7.55 -44.68
CA ALA A 218 19.64 -6.78 -43.60
C ALA A 218 19.39 -5.28 -43.83
N GLY A 219 18.49 -4.70 -43.04
CA GLY A 219 18.20 -3.26 -43.01
C GLY A 219 18.00 -2.77 -41.58
N PHE A 220 18.85 -1.82 -41.16
CA PHE A 220 18.96 -1.25 -39.82
C PHE A 220 17.63 -0.79 -39.19
N GLY A 221 17.37 -1.22 -37.94
CA GLY A 221 16.37 -0.60 -37.05
C GLY A 221 15.61 -1.59 -36.15
N SER A 222 16.16 -1.90 -34.97
CA SER A 222 15.61 -2.79 -33.93
C SER A 222 15.43 -4.26 -34.33
N GLY A 223 16.20 -5.15 -33.68
CA GLY A 223 16.21 -6.59 -33.96
C GLY A 223 14.79 -7.17 -33.95
N ARG A 224 14.37 -7.75 -35.08
CA ARG A 224 13.07 -8.38 -35.27
C ARG A 224 12.97 -9.61 -34.36
N ARG A 225 12.56 -9.41 -33.11
CA ARG A 225 12.29 -10.50 -32.16
C ARG A 225 11.26 -11.44 -32.79
N ILE A 226 11.44 -12.75 -32.58
CA ILE A 226 10.56 -13.81 -33.08
C ILE A 226 10.14 -14.65 -31.86
N CYS A 227 8.84 -14.89 -31.71
CA CYS A 227 8.34 -15.77 -30.67
C CYS A 227 8.73 -17.22 -30.99
N PRO A 228 9.47 -17.92 -30.11
CA PRO A 228 9.91 -19.29 -30.37
C PRO A 228 8.76 -20.32 -30.36
N ASN A 229 7.59 -19.96 -29.81
CA ASN A 229 6.43 -20.87 -29.76
C ASN A 229 5.52 -20.77 -31.00
N CYS A 230 5.31 -19.58 -31.57
CA CYS A 230 4.36 -19.39 -32.68
C CYS A 230 4.94 -18.67 -33.91
N GLY A 231 6.22 -18.29 -33.89
CA GLY A 231 6.87 -17.61 -34.99
C GLY A 231 6.42 -16.16 -35.22
N ALA A 232 5.57 -15.59 -34.34
CA ALA A 232 5.12 -14.21 -34.48
C ALA A 232 6.29 -13.23 -34.33
N THR A 233 6.35 -12.21 -35.19
CA THR A 233 7.48 -11.27 -35.26
C THR A 233 7.07 -9.82 -35.03
N GLY A 234 8.02 -8.97 -34.61
CA GLY A 234 7.82 -7.51 -34.54
C GLY A 234 6.82 -7.10 -33.47
N PHE A 235 5.77 -6.35 -33.85
CA PHE A 235 4.76 -5.78 -32.94
C PHE A 235 3.99 -6.80 -32.09
N ALA A 236 4.07 -8.08 -32.43
CA ALA A 236 3.49 -9.17 -31.65
C ALA A 236 4.29 -9.54 -30.39
N ILE A 237 5.45 -8.91 -30.15
CA ILE A 237 6.31 -9.17 -28.99
C ILE A 237 6.42 -7.87 -28.20
N LYS A 238 5.98 -7.92 -26.94
CA LYS A 238 6.06 -6.81 -25.99
C LYS A 238 7.08 -7.12 -24.91
N GLU A 239 7.89 -6.13 -24.56
CA GLU A 239 8.72 -6.22 -23.36
C GLU A 239 7.89 -5.86 -22.12
N VAL A 240 7.92 -6.73 -21.12
CA VAL A 240 7.21 -6.58 -19.84
C VAL A 240 8.21 -6.79 -18.71
N GLU A 241 8.02 -6.09 -17.59
CA GLU A 241 8.82 -6.28 -16.39
C GLU A 241 8.53 -7.65 -15.74
N ASP A 242 9.59 -8.42 -15.50
CA ASP A 242 9.52 -9.70 -14.82
C ASP A 242 9.58 -9.52 -13.31
N LYS A 243 8.40 -9.46 -12.68
CA LYS A 243 8.27 -9.27 -11.23
C LYS A 243 8.87 -10.40 -10.38
N SER A 244 9.16 -11.56 -10.98
CA SER A 244 9.89 -12.64 -10.30
C SER A 244 11.40 -12.44 -10.23
N LYS A 245 11.98 -11.52 -11.01
CA LYS A 245 13.43 -11.32 -11.06
C LYS A 245 13.81 -9.86 -10.83
N ILE A 246 14.12 -9.56 -9.57
CA ILE A 246 14.47 -8.20 -9.13
C ILE A 246 16.00 -8.01 -9.25
N LEU A 247 16.40 -6.95 -9.94
CA LEU A 247 17.79 -6.58 -10.16
C LEU A 247 18.34 -5.70 -9.03
N SER A 248 17.56 -4.77 -8.51
CA SER A 248 17.95 -3.85 -7.42
C SER A 248 16.73 -3.36 -6.64
N TYR A 249 16.91 -3.03 -5.36
CA TYR A 249 15.84 -2.62 -4.44
C TYR A 249 15.89 -1.15 -3.99
N ILE A 250 16.92 -0.37 -4.35
CA ILE A 250 17.12 0.99 -3.83
C ILE A 250 17.38 1.97 -4.99
N PRO A 251 16.70 3.12 -5.08
CA PRO A 251 15.62 3.61 -4.20
C PRO A 251 14.21 3.06 -4.55
N LYS A 252 14.04 2.32 -5.65
CA LYS A 252 12.81 1.60 -6.02
C LYS A 252 13.18 0.23 -6.62
N PRO A 253 12.30 -0.79 -6.51
CA PRO A 253 12.54 -2.10 -7.14
C PRO A 253 12.68 -1.95 -8.66
N GLN A 254 13.82 -2.39 -9.20
CA GLN A 254 14.04 -2.52 -10.63
C GLN A 254 13.94 -3.99 -11.02
N TYR A 255 13.03 -4.31 -11.94
CA TYR A 255 12.80 -5.68 -12.40
C TYR A 255 13.54 -5.95 -13.71
N ALA A 256 13.92 -7.20 -13.95
CA ALA A 256 14.41 -7.62 -15.26
C ALA A 256 13.30 -7.48 -16.31
N LYS A 257 13.66 -7.33 -17.59
CA LYS A 257 12.68 -7.32 -18.68
C LYS A 257 12.58 -8.71 -19.31
N LYS A 258 11.37 -9.14 -19.64
CA LYS A 258 11.07 -10.36 -20.42
C LYS A 258 10.21 -10.04 -21.64
N SER A 259 10.31 -10.85 -22.68
CA SER A 259 9.52 -10.70 -23.90
C SER A 259 8.27 -11.58 -23.83
N VAL A 260 7.10 -10.99 -24.07
CA VAL A 260 5.82 -11.71 -24.08
C VAL A 260 5.20 -11.62 -25.47
N CYS A 261 4.85 -12.78 -26.03
CA CYS A 261 4.14 -12.83 -27.29
C CYS A 261 2.64 -12.54 -27.07
N THR A 262 2.12 -11.50 -27.71
CA THR A 262 0.69 -11.12 -27.62
C THR A 262 -0.24 -12.05 -28.38
N LYS A 263 0.30 -12.93 -29.24
CA LYS A 263 -0.48 -13.90 -30.02
C LYS A 263 -0.71 -15.22 -29.30
N CYS A 264 0.30 -15.74 -28.63
CA CYS A 264 0.22 -17.05 -27.95
C CYS A 264 0.44 -16.98 -26.43
N GLY A 265 0.73 -15.80 -25.87
CA GLY A 265 0.99 -15.63 -24.44
C GLY A 265 2.34 -16.17 -23.95
N PHE A 266 3.18 -16.70 -24.84
CA PHE A 266 4.47 -17.27 -24.46
C PHE A 266 5.46 -16.19 -24.00
N GLU A 267 6.06 -16.41 -22.83
CA GLU A 267 7.05 -15.53 -22.19
C GLU A 267 8.45 -16.11 -22.35
N PHE A 268 9.43 -15.29 -22.73
CA PHE A 268 10.83 -15.70 -22.95
C PHE A 268 11.83 -14.55 -22.84
#